data_AF-A0A834CZ08-F1
#
_entry.id   AF-A0A834CZ08-F1
#
_cell.length_a   1.000
_cell.length_b   1.000
_cell.length_c   1.000
_cell.angle_alpha   90.00
_cell.angle_beta   90.00
_cell.angle_gamma   90.00
#
_symmetry.space_group_name_H-M   'P 1'
#
loop_
_entity.id
_entity.type
_entity.pdbx_description
1 polymer ?
#
loop_
_entity_poly.entity_id
_entity_poly.type
_entity_poly.pdbx_seq_one_letter_code
_entity_poly.pdbx_strand_id
1 'polypeptide(L)'
;MAKPKFQLTQYSLFIFLVFSILLCFFHVEASSVLQLGLEDHEPWLNEEDEEVIMVQSSHDSRKRCDFSVGKWVYDQSYPLYDSNCPYLSTAVTCQKNGRPDSDYEKWKWKPQGCSIPRFDALDFLGRMRKKRIMLVGDSIMRNQWESLVCLVQGVIPNGRKRVMYSGPSMAFHAMDFETSIEFSWAPLLVELKKGPENKRILHLDLIQENAKYWRNVDILVFDSAHWWTHSDQWSSWDYFMEGNNLLKSMNPMVAYQKGLTTWSKWVDSNLDPRKTRVIFRSMSPRHNRENGWKCYNQKQPLAFFSHQHVPEQLLVLQGVLRRMRFPPYTGASRY
;
A
#
# COMPACT_ATOMS: atom_id res chain seq x y z
N MET A 1 20.80 11.85 -85.63
CA MET A 1 22.06 11.22 -85.17
C MET A 1 21.81 10.54 -83.83
N ALA A 2 22.50 9.43 -83.58
CA ALA A 2 22.14 8.31 -82.71
C ALA A 2 21.91 8.62 -81.21
N LYS A 3 20.95 7.89 -80.60
CA LYS A 3 20.88 7.63 -79.15
C LYS A 3 21.91 6.56 -78.76
N PRO A 4 22.59 6.65 -77.61
CA PRO A 4 23.07 5.46 -76.92
C PRO A 4 21.98 4.96 -75.95
N LYS A 5 21.55 3.71 -76.16
CA LYS A 5 20.95 2.85 -75.14
C LYS A 5 22.08 2.20 -74.34
N PHE A 6 21.73 1.74 -73.13
CA PHE A 6 22.47 0.90 -72.18
C PHE A 6 23.10 1.61 -70.99
N GLN A 7 22.60 1.25 -69.80
CA GLN A 7 23.30 1.00 -68.52
C GLN A 7 22.31 0.72 -67.36
N LEU A 8 20.99 0.66 -67.58
CA LEU A 8 20.02 0.37 -66.50
C LEU A 8 19.93 -1.12 -66.10
N THR A 9 20.32 -2.04 -66.99
CA THR A 9 20.18 -3.50 -66.76
C THR A 9 21.23 -4.08 -65.82
N GLN A 10 22.41 -3.46 -65.73
CA GLN A 10 23.51 -3.97 -64.91
C GLN A 10 23.30 -3.71 -63.41
N TYR A 11 22.68 -2.57 -63.06
CA TYR A 11 22.33 -2.25 -61.67
C TYR A 11 21.18 -3.10 -61.12
N SER A 12 20.18 -3.44 -61.95
CA SER A 12 19.09 -4.35 -61.54
C SER A 12 19.59 -5.77 -61.26
N LEU A 13 20.49 -6.30 -62.09
CA LEU A 13 21.08 -7.63 -61.86
C LEU A 13 21.91 -7.67 -60.56
N PHE A 14 22.64 -6.61 -60.24
CA PHE A 14 23.41 -6.54 -58.99
C PHE A 14 22.52 -6.52 -57.74
N ILE A 15 21.43 -5.76 -57.76
CA ILE A 15 20.47 -5.69 -56.64
C ILE A 15 19.76 -7.04 -56.44
N PHE A 16 19.36 -7.72 -57.51
CA PHE A 16 18.75 -9.05 -57.42
C PHE A 16 19.70 -10.12 -56.85
N LEU A 17 21.00 -10.04 -57.19
CA LEU A 17 22.01 -10.98 -56.68
C LEU A 17 22.24 -10.78 -55.18
N VAL A 18 22.32 -9.53 -54.71
CA VAL A 18 22.48 -9.21 -53.28
C VAL A 18 21.25 -9.63 -52.47
N PHE A 19 20.04 -9.42 -52.99
CA PHE A 19 18.80 -9.82 -52.32
C PHE A 19 18.64 -11.35 -52.23
N SER A 20 19.07 -12.07 -53.26
CA SER A 20 19.04 -13.55 -53.28
C SER A 20 20.05 -14.15 -52.30
N ILE A 21 21.25 -13.55 -52.17
CA ILE A 21 22.25 -13.98 -51.18
C ILE A 21 21.74 -13.75 -49.75
N LEU A 22 21.12 -12.59 -49.46
CA LEU A 22 20.53 -12.31 -48.14
C LEU A 22 19.42 -13.31 -47.77
N LEU A 23 18.53 -13.65 -48.71
CA LEU A 23 17.47 -14.65 -48.47
C LEU A 23 18.03 -16.06 -48.19
N CYS A 24 19.14 -16.45 -48.82
CA CYS A 24 19.80 -17.72 -48.52
C CYS A 24 20.39 -17.75 -47.09
N PHE A 25 20.95 -16.65 -46.59
CA PHE A 25 21.47 -16.59 -45.21
C PHE A 25 20.35 -16.75 -44.17
N PHE A 26 19.20 -16.10 -44.37
CA PHE A 26 18.05 -16.24 -43.45
C PHE A 26 17.43 -17.65 -43.46
N HIS A 27 17.44 -18.35 -44.61
CA HIS A 27 16.94 -19.73 -44.69
C HIS A 27 17.89 -20.76 -44.03
N VAL A 28 19.21 -20.52 -44.06
CA VAL A 28 20.19 -21.40 -43.42
C VAL A 28 20.13 -21.29 -41.89
N GLU A 29 19.96 -20.08 -41.33
CA GLU A 29 19.78 -19.89 -39.87
C GLU A 29 18.45 -20.45 -39.35
N ALA A 30 17.36 -20.36 -40.14
CA ALA A 30 16.08 -20.94 -39.72
C ALA A 30 16.08 -22.48 -39.72
N SER A 31 16.94 -23.11 -40.54
CA SER A 31 17.02 -24.57 -40.66
C SER A 31 17.95 -25.21 -39.62
N SER A 32 18.94 -24.47 -39.10
CA SER A 32 19.87 -24.98 -38.07
C SER A 32 19.29 -24.97 -36.66
N VAL A 33 18.19 -24.25 -36.41
CA VAL A 33 17.56 -24.16 -35.08
C VAL A 33 16.53 -25.27 -34.84
N LEU A 34 16.10 -26.01 -35.87
CA LEU A 34 15.00 -26.97 -35.75
C LEU A 34 15.40 -28.44 -35.49
N GLN A 35 16.67 -28.75 -35.22
CA GLN A 35 17.09 -30.16 -35.08
C GLN A 35 18.20 -30.38 -34.04
N LEU A 36 17.79 -30.49 -32.77
CA LEU A 36 18.42 -31.18 -31.63
C LEU A 36 17.32 -31.23 -30.54
N GLY A 37 16.45 -32.23 -30.47
CA GLY A 37 16.72 -33.57 -29.94
C GLY A 37 16.85 -33.49 -28.41
N LEU A 38 15.76 -33.45 -27.63
CA LEU A 38 15.06 -34.61 -27.04
C LEU A 38 16.00 -35.66 -26.44
N GLU A 39 16.12 -35.66 -25.10
CA GLU A 39 16.27 -36.88 -24.31
C GLU A 39 15.60 -36.68 -22.94
N ASP A 40 14.87 -37.72 -22.53
CA ASP A 40 13.82 -37.77 -21.54
C ASP A 40 14.30 -37.72 -20.08
N HIS A 41 13.62 -36.94 -19.24
CA HIS A 41 13.39 -37.30 -17.84
C HIS A 41 12.25 -36.46 -17.22
N GLU A 42 11.06 -37.05 -17.12
CA GLU A 42 9.96 -36.74 -16.18
C GLU A 42 9.45 -38.13 -15.69
N PRO A 43 8.91 -38.31 -14.47
CA PRO A 43 8.02 -37.34 -13.86
C PRO A 43 8.14 -37.14 -12.34
N TRP A 44 8.24 -35.90 -11.89
CA TRP A 44 7.77 -35.51 -10.55
C TRP A 44 7.23 -34.07 -10.56
N LEU A 45 6.20 -33.86 -11.38
CA LEU A 45 5.23 -32.78 -11.21
C LEU A 45 4.45 -33.01 -9.91
N ASN A 46 4.97 -32.49 -8.80
CA ASN A 46 4.13 -31.96 -7.73
C ASN A 46 4.16 -30.43 -7.85
N GLU A 47 3.47 -29.92 -8.87
CA GLU A 47 2.92 -28.57 -8.83
C GLU A 47 1.78 -28.60 -7.81
N GLU A 48 2.13 -28.40 -6.54
CA GLU A 48 1.16 -27.85 -5.60
C GLU A 48 0.98 -26.38 -6.00
N ASP A 49 0.06 -26.17 -6.94
CA ASP A 49 -0.66 -24.91 -7.07
C ASP A 49 -1.29 -24.59 -5.70
N GLU A 50 -0.56 -23.86 -4.85
CA GLU A 50 -1.18 -23.17 -3.74
C GLU A 50 -2.09 -22.08 -4.32
N GLU A 51 -3.32 -22.49 -4.66
CA GLU A 51 -4.46 -21.62 -4.77
C GLU A 51 -4.45 -20.68 -3.56
N VAL A 52 -4.24 -19.39 -3.84
CA VAL A 52 -4.57 -18.34 -2.89
C VAL A 52 -6.06 -18.47 -2.61
N ILE A 53 -6.39 -19.05 -1.46
CA ILE A 53 -7.77 -19.31 -1.01
C ILE A 53 -8.64 -18.09 -1.30
N MET A 54 -9.50 -18.24 -2.31
CA MET A 54 -10.61 -17.35 -2.56
C MET A 54 -11.54 -17.46 -1.35
N VAL A 55 -11.56 -16.45 -0.47
CA VAL A 55 -12.64 -16.33 0.51
C VAL A 55 -13.85 -15.72 -0.21
N GLN A 56 -14.45 -16.51 -1.09
CA GLN A 56 -15.88 -16.41 -1.37
C GLN A 56 -16.61 -17.27 -0.36
N SER A 57 -17.69 -16.71 0.16
CA SER A 57 -18.67 -17.33 1.04
C SER A 57 -19.12 -18.72 0.53
N SER A 58 -18.40 -19.76 0.90
CA SER A 58 -18.87 -21.15 0.87
C SER A 58 -18.30 -21.87 2.08
N HIS A 59 -19.14 -22.72 2.68
CA HIS A 59 -18.90 -23.44 3.94
C HIS A 59 -17.63 -24.31 3.85
N ASP A 60 -16.49 -23.81 4.33
CA ASP A 60 -15.37 -24.66 4.75
C ASP A 60 -14.94 -24.33 6.18
N SER A 61 -14.79 -25.38 6.98
CA SER A 61 -14.70 -25.39 8.44
C SER A 61 -13.28 -25.16 8.98
N ARG A 62 -12.38 -24.55 8.19
CA ARG A 62 -11.11 -24.02 8.71
C ARG A 62 -11.43 -22.75 9.48
N LYS A 63 -11.33 -22.78 10.82
CA LYS A 63 -11.49 -21.60 11.68
C LYS A 63 -10.60 -20.48 11.17
N ARG A 64 -11.20 -19.50 10.48
CA ARG A 64 -10.54 -18.29 9.97
C ARG A 64 -9.85 -17.62 11.16
N CYS A 65 -8.53 -17.45 11.11
CA CYS A 65 -7.80 -16.83 12.21
C CYS A 65 -8.17 -15.34 12.30
N ASP A 66 -8.69 -14.94 13.45
CA ASP A 66 -8.93 -13.54 13.76
C ASP A 66 -7.62 -12.90 14.24
N PHE A 67 -6.92 -12.21 13.34
CA PHE A 67 -5.68 -11.50 13.66
C PHE A 67 -5.88 -10.31 14.61
N SER A 68 -7.13 -9.88 14.85
CA SER A 68 -7.44 -8.74 15.74
C SER A 68 -7.46 -9.10 17.22
N VAL A 69 -7.50 -10.40 17.55
CA VAL A 69 -7.58 -10.92 18.92
C VAL A 69 -6.31 -11.71 19.23
N GLY A 70 -5.63 -11.37 20.31
CA GLY A 70 -4.34 -11.93 20.64
C GLY A 70 -3.69 -11.24 21.83
N LYS A 71 -2.37 -11.38 21.94
CA LYS A 71 -1.58 -10.73 22.98
C LYS A 71 -0.20 -10.36 22.47
N TRP A 72 0.38 -9.33 23.08
CA TRP A 72 1.80 -9.01 22.93
C TRP A 72 2.64 -10.05 23.66
N VAL A 73 3.66 -10.57 22.99
CA VAL A 73 4.66 -11.48 23.54
C VAL A 73 6.04 -10.93 23.28
N TYR A 74 6.93 -11.07 24.25
CA TYR A 74 8.33 -10.69 24.10
C TYR A 74 9.06 -11.75 23.26
N ASP A 75 9.82 -11.31 22.26
CA ASP A 75 10.55 -12.15 21.31
C ASP A 75 11.92 -11.53 21.03
N GLN A 76 12.98 -12.26 21.41
CA GLN A 76 14.36 -11.81 21.25
C GLN A 76 14.78 -11.61 19.78
N SER A 77 14.09 -12.27 18.85
CA SER A 77 14.38 -12.21 17.41
C SER A 77 13.87 -10.93 16.73
N TYR A 78 13.17 -10.06 17.46
CA TYR A 78 12.74 -8.74 17.00
C TYR A 78 13.81 -7.67 17.34
N PRO A 79 13.83 -6.50 16.69
CA PRO A 79 12.94 -6.03 15.63
C PRO A 79 13.17 -6.75 14.29
N LEU A 80 12.28 -6.49 13.32
CA LEU A 80 12.36 -7.05 11.97
C LEU A 80 13.29 -6.28 11.02
N TYR A 81 13.76 -5.09 11.43
CA TYR A 81 14.72 -4.27 10.70
C TYR A 81 15.56 -3.44 11.67
N ASP A 82 16.72 -2.98 11.20
CA ASP A 82 17.64 -2.13 11.96
C ASP A 82 17.05 -0.71 12.17
N SER A 83 17.15 -0.18 13.39
CA SER A 83 16.73 1.18 13.74
C SER A 83 17.53 2.28 12.99
N ASN A 84 18.63 1.91 12.35
CA ASN A 84 19.42 2.78 11.48
C ASN A 84 18.95 2.85 10.03
N CYS A 85 17.83 2.21 9.67
CA CYS A 85 17.25 2.28 8.32
C CYS A 85 17.21 3.74 7.79
N PRO A 86 17.79 4.02 6.60
CA PRO A 86 18.00 5.39 6.10
C PRO A 86 16.71 6.08 5.64
N TYR A 87 15.60 5.33 5.56
CA TYR A 87 14.30 5.85 5.13
C TYR A 87 13.41 6.29 6.29
N LEU A 88 13.86 6.11 7.54
CA LEU A 88 13.17 6.62 8.71
C LEU A 88 13.39 8.12 8.84
N SER A 89 12.29 8.85 9.01
CA SER A 89 12.34 10.28 9.34
C SER A 89 12.82 10.48 10.78
N THR A 90 13.39 11.67 11.06
CA THR A 90 13.83 12.03 12.41
C THR A 90 12.70 11.95 13.44
N ALA A 91 11.44 12.13 13.03
CA ALA A 91 10.29 12.03 13.93
C ALA A 91 10.09 10.62 14.55
N VAL A 92 10.61 9.56 13.90
CA VAL A 92 10.40 8.16 14.33
C VAL A 92 11.68 7.42 14.72
N THR A 93 12.84 8.08 14.68
CA THR A 93 14.12 7.48 15.10
C THR A 93 14.36 7.63 16.60
N CYS A 94 13.52 6.99 17.42
CA CYS A 94 13.50 7.19 18.89
C CYS A 94 14.87 7.06 19.57
N GLN A 95 15.64 6.01 19.25
CA GLN A 95 16.98 5.82 19.85
C GLN A 95 17.95 6.92 19.44
N LYS A 96 18.00 7.30 18.16
CA LYS A 96 18.82 8.43 17.68
C LYS A 96 18.42 9.76 18.34
N ASN A 97 17.15 9.88 18.72
CA ASN A 97 16.61 11.04 19.43
C ASN A 97 16.81 10.98 20.96
N GLY A 98 17.57 10.01 21.47
CA GLY A 98 17.96 9.94 22.87
C GLY A 98 17.06 9.07 23.76
N ARG A 99 16.15 8.26 23.20
CA ARG A 99 15.43 7.26 24.00
C ARG A 99 16.43 6.22 24.54
N PRO A 100 16.54 6.02 25.87
CA PRO A 100 17.59 5.19 26.45
C PRO A 100 17.29 3.69 26.44
N ASP A 101 16.01 3.29 26.44
CA ASP A 101 15.56 1.91 26.40
C ASP A 101 15.19 1.45 24.97
N SER A 102 15.33 0.14 24.69
CA SER A 102 15.02 -0.48 23.38
C SER A 102 14.12 -1.72 23.46
N ASP A 103 13.77 -2.19 24.65
CA ASP A 103 12.94 -3.39 24.83
C ASP A 103 11.54 -3.29 24.20
N TYR A 104 11.06 -2.06 23.94
CA TYR A 104 9.80 -1.85 23.21
C TYR A 104 9.84 -2.44 21.78
N GLU A 105 11.03 -2.59 21.18
CA GLU A 105 11.22 -3.15 19.84
C GLU A 105 11.13 -4.69 19.83
N LYS A 106 11.16 -5.33 21.00
CA LYS A 106 11.20 -6.79 21.18
C LYS A 106 9.81 -7.43 21.29
N TRP A 107 8.75 -6.66 21.08
CA TRP A 107 7.37 -7.16 21.23
C TRP A 107 6.78 -7.56 19.88
N LYS A 108 6.20 -8.77 19.84
CA LYS A 108 5.46 -9.32 18.71
C LYS A 108 4.00 -9.53 19.09
N TRP A 109 3.08 -9.23 18.17
CA TRP A 109 1.68 -9.61 18.30
C TRP A 109 1.48 -11.10 17.99
N LYS A 110 0.89 -11.86 18.91
CA LYS A 110 0.54 -13.27 18.74
C LYS A 110 -0.99 -13.42 18.76
N PRO A 111 -1.63 -13.69 17.60
CA PRO A 111 -3.06 -13.96 17.55
C PRO A 111 -3.47 -15.14 18.42
N GLN A 112 -4.72 -15.13 18.85
CA GLN A 112 -5.33 -16.26 19.55
C GLN A 112 -5.74 -17.31 18.52
N GLY A 113 -5.21 -18.54 18.66
CA GLY A 113 -5.60 -19.68 17.83
C GLY A 113 -4.86 -19.82 16.49
N CYS A 114 -3.89 -18.95 16.18
CA CYS A 114 -2.96 -19.16 15.07
C CYS A 114 -1.61 -18.46 15.28
N SER A 115 -0.69 -18.65 14.34
CA SER A 115 0.62 -17.98 14.30
C SER A 115 0.76 -17.10 13.06
N ILE A 116 1.37 -15.92 13.24
CA ILE A 116 1.83 -15.09 12.12
C ILE A 116 3.27 -15.53 11.80
N PRO A 117 3.55 -15.99 10.56
CA PRO A 117 4.91 -16.35 10.16
C PRO A 117 5.84 -15.14 10.29
N ARG A 118 7.14 -15.40 10.46
CA ARG A 118 8.12 -14.30 10.44
C ARG A 118 8.10 -13.66 9.05
N PHE A 119 8.21 -12.33 9.01
CA PHE A 119 8.22 -11.60 7.75
C PHE A 119 9.47 -11.96 6.93
N ASP A 120 9.26 -12.35 5.68
CA ASP A 120 10.30 -12.57 4.68
C ASP A 120 10.18 -11.47 3.62
N ALA A 121 11.21 -10.61 3.54
CA ALA A 121 11.23 -9.48 2.63
C ALA A 121 11.30 -9.89 1.16
N LEU A 122 12.01 -10.99 0.84
CA LEU A 122 12.16 -11.47 -0.53
C LEU A 122 10.87 -12.13 -1.02
N ASP A 123 10.23 -12.97 -0.20
CA ASP A 123 8.92 -13.53 -0.51
C ASP A 123 7.88 -12.41 -0.70
N PHE A 124 7.84 -11.44 0.21
CA PHE A 124 6.95 -10.28 0.08
C PHE A 124 7.17 -9.54 -1.25
N LEU A 125 8.42 -9.14 -1.55
CA LEU A 125 8.73 -8.44 -2.79
C LEU A 125 8.44 -9.30 -4.03
N GLY A 126 8.68 -10.61 -3.97
CA GLY A 126 8.34 -11.57 -5.02
C GLY A 126 6.84 -11.58 -5.32
N ARG A 127 5.99 -11.66 -4.28
CA ARG A 127 4.52 -11.60 -4.42
C ARG A 127 4.01 -10.23 -4.90
N MET A 128 4.78 -9.18 -4.63
CA MET A 128 4.46 -7.80 -5.01
C MET A 128 5.09 -7.39 -6.34
N ARG A 129 5.78 -8.30 -7.03
CA ARG A 129 6.42 -8.03 -8.34
C ARG A 129 5.41 -7.45 -9.32
N LYS A 130 5.80 -6.38 -10.02
CA LYS A 130 4.97 -5.63 -10.98
C LYS A 130 3.68 -5.03 -10.40
N LYS A 131 3.61 -4.88 -9.08
CA LYS A 131 2.47 -4.27 -8.38
C LYS A 131 2.84 -2.95 -7.72
N ARG A 132 1.84 -2.10 -7.57
CA ARG A 132 1.90 -0.84 -6.82
C ARG A 132 1.14 -1.01 -5.51
N ILE A 133 1.81 -0.67 -4.41
CA ILE A 133 1.20 -0.61 -3.08
C ILE A 133 1.13 0.86 -2.71
N MET A 134 -0.04 1.38 -2.34
CA MET A 134 -0.20 2.77 -1.92
C MET A 134 -0.88 2.86 -0.56
N LEU A 135 -0.20 3.54 0.35
CA LEU A 135 -0.62 3.86 1.70
C LEU A 135 -1.19 5.28 1.69
N VAL A 136 -2.49 5.43 1.92
CA VAL A 136 -3.23 6.68 1.78
C VAL A 136 -3.79 7.11 3.13
N GLY A 137 -3.44 8.30 3.58
CA GLY A 137 -3.98 8.80 4.84
C GLY A 137 -3.18 9.93 5.45
N ASP A 138 -3.13 9.93 6.78
CA ASP A 138 -2.45 10.94 7.59
C ASP A 138 -1.00 10.55 7.94
N SER A 139 -0.40 11.26 8.89
CA SER A 139 0.98 11.02 9.35
C SER A 139 1.20 9.63 9.91
N ILE A 140 0.17 8.96 10.43
CA ILE A 140 0.29 7.62 10.99
C ILE A 140 0.38 6.59 9.86
N MET A 141 -0.33 6.81 8.75
CA MET A 141 -0.16 6.02 7.52
C MET A 141 1.24 6.22 6.91
N ARG A 142 1.80 7.44 6.99
CA ARG A 142 3.21 7.68 6.64
C ARG A 142 4.17 6.87 7.53
N ASN A 143 3.91 6.75 8.84
CA ASN A 143 4.74 5.90 9.71
C ASN A 143 4.69 4.43 9.28
N GLN A 144 3.51 3.93 8.87
CA GLN A 144 3.39 2.57 8.36
C GLN A 144 4.13 2.38 7.02
N TRP A 145 4.16 3.40 6.17
CA TRP A 145 4.98 3.40 4.95
C TRP A 145 6.47 3.33 5.28
N GLU A 146 6.96 4.15 6.23
CA GLU A 146 8.37 4.16 6.63
C GLU A 146 8.78 2.79 7.18
N SER A 147 7.93 2.17 8.00
CA SER A 147 8.13 0.81 8.52
C SER A 147 8.18 -0.25 7.39
N LEU A 148 7.23 -0.22 6.46
CA LEU A 148 7.19 -1.18 5.35
C LEU A 148 8.39 -1.06 4.42
N VAL A 149 8.84 0.17 4.13
CA VAL A 149 10.07 0.39 3.36
C VAL A 149 11.28 -0.19 4.10
N CYS A 150 11.40 0.05 5.41
CA CYS A 150 12.51 -0.48 6.20
C CYS A 150 12.51 -2.01 6.32
N LEU A 151 11.32 -2.64 6.32
CA LEU A 151 11.18 -4.09 6.27
C LEU A 151 11.77 -4.70 4.99
N VAL A 152 11.68 -4.01 3.85
CA VAL A 152 12.07 -4.59 2.55
C VAL A 152 13.40 -4.07 2.01
N GLN A 153 13.83 -2.87 2.39
CA GLN A 153 14.98 -2.21 1.75
C GLN A 153 16.30 -2.97 1.95
N GLY A 154 16.42 -3.73 3.05
CA GLY A 154 17.66 -4.42 3.43
C GLY A 154 18.08 -5.52 2.44
N VAL A 155 17.12 -6.09 1.70
CA VAL A 155 17.38 -7.15 0.69
C VAL A 155 17.53 -6.60 -0.72
N ILE A 156 17.41 -5.27 -0.91
CA ILE A 156 17.52 -4.62 -2.22
C ILE A 156 18.85 -3.87 -2.32
N PRO A 157 19.68 -4.12 -3.36
CA PRO A 157 20.94 -3.41 -3.59
C PRO A 157 20.75 -1.89 -3.68
N ASN A 158 21.71 -1.10 -3.17
CA ASN A 158 21.60 0.36 -3.11
C ASN A 158 21.37 1.03 -4.48
N GLY A 159 21.96 0.52 -5.56
CA GLY A 159 21.73 1.03 -6.93
C GLY A 159 20.39 0.62 -7.56
N ARG A 160 19.61 -0.24 -6.88
CA ARG A 160 18.35 -0.81 -7.39
C ARG A 160 17.14 -0.40 -6.54
N LYS A 161 17.32 0.58 -5.65
CA LYS A 161 16.26 1.21 -4.86
C LYS A 161 16.38 2.73 -4.88
N ARG A 162 15.24 3.42 -4.91
CA ARG A 162 15.21 4.90 -4.80
C ARG A 162 13.87 5.38 -4.26
N VAL A 163 13.87 6.57 -3.65
CA VAL A 163 12.64 7.29 -3.30
C VAL A 163 12.44 8.44 -4.27
N MET A 164 11.23 8.59 -4.78
CA MET A 164 10.81 9.69 -5.65
C MET A 164 9.64 10.43 -4.99
N TYR A 165 9.56 11.74 -5.23
CA TYR A 165 8.51 12.61 -4.71
C TYR A 165 7.72 13.19 -5.88
N SER A 166 6.39 13.22 -5.76
CA SER A 166 5.50 13.80 -6.75
C SER A 166 4.26 14.40 -6.08
N GLY A 167 4.22 15.73 -6.00
CA GLY A 167 3.13 16.45 -5.34
C GLY A 167 2.91 15.99 -3.90
N PRO A 168 1.68 15.56 -3.51
CA PRO A 168 1.38 15.06 -2.17
C PRO A 168 1.85 13.61 -1.93
N SER A 169 2.52 12.98 -2.90
CA SER A 169 2.88 11.57 -2.86
C SER A 169 4.39 11.35 -2.86
N MET A 170 4.80 10.21 -2.29
CA MET A 170 6.17 9.73 -2.30
C MET A 170 6.20 8.23 -2.58
N ALA A 171 7.19 7.75 -3.32
CA ALA A 171 7.26 6.38 -3.80
C ALA A 171 8.65 5.80 -3.59
N PHE A 172 8.75 4.71 -2.84
CA PHE A 172 9.94 3.86 -2.80
C PHE A 172 9.84 2.82 -3.91
N HIS A 173 10.84 2.78 -4.79
CA HIS A 173 10.91 1.84 -5.91
C HIS A 173 11.90 0.73 -5.63
N ALA A 174 11.46 -0.52 -5.78
CA ALA A 174 12.30 -1.71 -5.80
C ALA A 174 12.44 -2.18 -7.25
N MET A 175 13.53 -1.76 -7.93
CA MET A 175 13.62 -1.84 -9.39
C MET A 175 13.65 -3.29 -9.91
N ASP A 176 14.35 -4.19 -9.22
CA ASP A 176 14.44 -5.62 -9.62
C ASP A 176 13.12 -6.38 -9.51
N PHE A 177 12.18 -5.84 -8.74
CA PHE A 177 10.84 -6.38 -8.57
C PHE A 177 9.80 -5.62 -9.40
N GLU A 178 10.17 -4.52 -10.06
CA GLU A 178 9.23 -3.65 -10.78
C GLU A 178 8.06 -3.21 -9.87
N THR A 179 8.35 -2.98 -8.58
CA THR A 179 7.36 -2.70 -7.53
C THR A 179 7.58 -1.32 -6.93
N SER A 180 6.50 -0.67 -6.53
CA SER A 180 6.53 0.55 -5.71
C SER A 180 5.75 0.40 -4.41
N ILE A 181 6.30 0.98 -3.34
CA ILE A 181 5.61 1.23 -2.08
C ILE A 181 5.44 2.74 -1.96
N GLU A 182 4.21 3.20 -2.04
CA GLU A 182 3.84 4.60 -2.21
C GLU A 182 3.09 5.10 -0.98
N PHE A 183 3.25 6.38 -0.67
CA PHE A 183 2.45 7.10 0.31
C PHE A 183 1.78 8.28 -0.38
N SER A 184 0.48 8.48 -0.15
CA SER A 184 -0.30 9.61 -0.65
C SER A 184 -0.94 10.35 0.53
N TRP A 185 -0.56 11.62 0.72
CA TRP A 185 -1.12 12.46 1.76
C TRP A 185 -2.59 12.80 1.50
N ALA A 186 -3.49 12.25 2.31
CA ALA A 186 -4.93 12.52 2.27
C ALA A 186 -5.56 12.25 3.65
N PRO A 187 -5.24 13.05 4.68
CA PRO A 187 -5.56 12.73 6.07
C PRO A 187 -7.07 12.61 6.36
N LEU A 188 -7.89 13.33 5.59
CA LEU A 188 -9.35 13.30 5.68
C LEU A 188 -9.99 12.51 4.53
N LEU A 189 -9.19 11.96 3.60
CA LEU A 189 -9.58 11.33 2.32
C LEU A 189 -10.33 12.25 1.36
N VAL A 190 -11.36 12.94 1.84
CA VAL A 190 -12.10 13.99 1.15
C VAL A 190 -11.31 15.30 1.03
N GLU A 191 -11.83 16.23 0.24
CA GLU A 191 -11.09 17.42 -0.17
C GLU A 191 -11.16 18.56 0.87
N LEU A 192 -10.00 19.09 1.23
CA LEU A 192 -9.86 20.32 2.00
C LEU A 192 -9.40 21.44 1.06
N LYS A 193 -10.23 22.47 0.88
CA LYS A 193 -9.98 23.57 -0.07
C LYS A 193 -9.83 24.91 0.64
N LYS A 194 -9.14 25.84 -0.01
CA LYS A 194 -9.12 27.24 0.41
C LYS A 194 -10.30 27.96 -0.23
N GLY A 195 -11.16 28.53 0.60
CA GLY A 195 -12.23 29.45 0.23
C GLY A 195 -11.80 30.92 0.33
N PRO A 196 -12.77 31.85 0.28
CA PRO A 196 -12.53 33.28 0.45
C PRO A 196 -11.75 33.58 1.74
N GLU A 197 -10.94 34.64 1.72
CA GLU A 197 -10.13 35.07 2.88
C GLU A 197 -9.20 33.97 3.45
N ASN A 198 -8.73 33.04 2.61
CA ASN A 198 -7.92 31.89 3.00
C ASN A 198 -8.58 30.97 4.04
N LYS A 199 -9.92 31.02 4.19
CA LYS A 199 -10.64 30.07 5.04
C LYS A 199 -10.54 28.66 4.49
N ARG A 200 -10.27 27.68 5.35
CA ARG A 200 -10.15 26.27 4.98
C ARG A 200 -11.52 25.62 5.07
N ILE A 201 -12.00 25.05 3.98
CA ILE A 201 -13.33 24.46 3.86
C ILE A 201 -13.17 22.96 3.58
N LEU A 202 -13.68 22.14 4.50
CA LEU A 202 -13.70 20.69 4.36
C LEU A 202 -14.95 20.26 3.59
N HIS A 203 -14.77 19.82 2.35
CA HIS A 203 -15.84 19.30 1.53
C HIS A 203 -16.07 17.83 1.84
N LEU A 204 -17.21 17.48 2.42
CA LEU A 204 -17.51 16.12 2.86
C LEU A 204 -17.95 15.20 1.71
N ASP A 205 -18.32 15.77 0.57
CA ASP A 205 -18.87 15.12 -0.62
C ASP A 205 -17.93 15.15 -1.84
N LEU A 206 -16.75 15.78 -1.73
CA LEU A 206 -15.74 15.84 -2.78
C LEU A 206 -14.52 14.98 -2.42
N ILE A 207 -14.04 14.20 -3.38
CA ILE A 207 -12.89 13.29 -3.19
C ILE A 207 -12.00 13.13 -4.42
N GLN A 208 -12.44 13.60 -5.59
CA GLN A 208 -11.80 13.27 -6.88
C GLN A 208 -10.39 13.83 -7.01
N GLU A 209 -10.12 15.02 -6.45
CA GLU A 209 -8.78 15.62 -6.51
C GLU A 209 -7.74 14.81 -5.75
N ASN A 210 -8.13 14.19 -4.62
CA ASN A 210 -7.26 13.27 -3.89
C ASN A 210 -7.23 11.90 -4.59
N ALA A 211 -8.40 11.41 -5.00
CA ALA A 211 -8.56 10.05 -5.48
C ALA A 211 -8.05 9.78 -6.90
N LYS A 212 -7.72 10.83 -7.66
CA LYS A 212 -7.09 10.69 -8.98
C LYS A 212 -5.80 9.89 -8.96
N TYR A 213 -5.06 9.92 -7.85
CA TYR A 213 -3.81 9.18 -7.69
C TYR A 213 -3.99 7.71 -7.30
N TRP A 214 -5.17 7.33 -6.78
CA TRP A 214 -5.42 5.99 -6.22
C TRP A 214 -5.89 4.98 -7.26
N ARG A 215 -6.24 5.44 -8.47
CA ARG A 215 -6.65 4.58 -9.58
C ARG A 215 -5.47 3.77 -10.08
N ASN A 216 -5.76 2.56 -10.57
CA ASN A 216 -4.75 1.64 -11.12
C ASN A 216 -3.61 1.33 -10.12
N VAL A 217 -3.98 1.21 -8.84
CA VAL A 217 -3.10 0.71 -7.78
C VAL A 217 -3.59 -0.70 -7.42
N ASP A 218 -2.66 -1.65 -7.29
CA ASP A 218 -2.97 -3.05 -7.02
C ASP A 218 -3.33 -3.30 -5.55
N ILE A 219 -2.67 -2.60 -4.61
CA ILE A 219 -2.99 -2.66 -3.18
C ILE A 219 -3.11 -1.25 -2.62
N LEU A 220 -4.31 -0.91 -2.13
CA LEU A 220 -4.59 0.34 -1.43
C LEU A 220 -4.77 0.08 0.07
N VAL A 221 -4.03 0.80 0.90
CA VAL A 221 -4.16 0.77 2.36
C VAL A 221 -4.57 2.16 2.83
N PHE A 222 -5.81 2.31 3.27
CA PHE A 222 -6.37 3.56 3.74
C PHE A 222 -6.32 3.68 5.26
N ASP A 223 -6.13 4.89 5.76
CA ASP A 223 -6.39 5.31 7.14
C ASP A 223 -6.89 6.74 7.12
N SER A 224 -7.84 7.03 8.01
CA SER A 224 -8.32 8.37 8.25
C SER A 224 -9.07 8.36 9.56
N ALA A 225 -8.50 8.95 10.61
CA ALA A 225 -9.16 9.00 11.91
C ALA A 225 -8.64 10.12 12.79
N HIS A 226 -7.31 10.27 12.85
CA HIS A 226 -6.66 11.16 13.81
C HIS A 226 -7.03 12.63 13.62
N TRP A 227 -7.22 13.05 12.37
CA TRP A 227 -7.50 14.45 12.01
C TRP A 227 -8.95 14.86 12.25
N TRP A 228 -9.89 13.91 12.23
CA TRP A 228 -11.31 14.19 12.40
C TRP A 228 -11.66 14.69 13.81
N THR A 229 -10.80 14.42 14.79
CA THR A 229 -11.00 14.87 16.18
C THR A 229 -10.16 16.09 16.54
N HIS A 230 -9.52 16.74 15.58
CA HIS A 230 -8.82 18.00 15.84
C HIS A 230 -9.86 19.10 16.12
N SER A 231 -9.71 19.81 17.23
CA SER A 231 -10.58 20.92 17.62
C SER A 231 -9.75 22.19 17.90
N ASP A 232 -10.45 23.32 17.99
CA ASP A 232 -9.88 24.62 18.40
C ASP A 232 -8.67 25.00 17.54
N GLN A 233 -7.55 25.36 18.17
CA GLN A 233 -6.30 25.75 17.51
C GLN A 233 -5.67 24.64 16.65
N TRP A 234 -6.06 23.38 16.84
CA TRP A 234 -5.56 22.25 16.07
C TRP A 234 -6.44 21.91 14.87
N SER A 235 -7.62 22.52 14.74
CA SER A 235 -8.53 22.26 13.64
C SER A 235 -7.85 22.55 12.29
N SER A 236 -7.95 21.59 11.39
CA SER A 236 -7.40 21.69 10.03
C SER A 236 -8.34 22.41 9.06
N TRP A 237 -9.56 22.72 9.48
CA TRP A 237 -10.57 23.43 8.71
C TRP A 237 -11.29 24.47 9.56
N ASP A 238 -11.90 25.45 8.90
CA ASP A 238 -12.69 26.52 9.51
C ASP A 238 -14.19 26.32 9.27
N TYR A 239 -14.57 25.64 8.18
CA TYR A 239 -15.94 25.34 7.79
C TYR A 239 -16.06 23.94 7.19
N PHE A 240 -17.28 23.39 7.23
CA PHE A 240 -17.69 22.21 6.47
C PHE A 240 -18.55 22.62 5.29
N MET A 241 -18.46 21.86 4.21
CA MET A 241 -19.34 21.95 3.04
C MET A 241 -19.98 20.59 2.75
N GLU A 242 -21.29 20.59 2.58
CA GLU A 242 -22.05 19.45 2.07
C GLU A 242 -22.99 19.94 0.95
N GLY A 243 -22.71 19.56 -0.29
CA GLY A 243 -23.32 20.18 -1.45
C GLY A 243 -23.05 21.69 -1.45
N ASN A 244 -24.12 22.49 -1.37
CA ASN A 244 -24.04 23.95 -1.32
C ASN A 244 -24.20 24.53 0.11
N ASN A 245 -24.28 23.68 1.14
CA ASN A 245 -24.52 24.12 2.51
C ASN A 245 -23.21 24.35 3.26
N LEU A 246 -22.90 25.62 3.58
CA LEU A 246 -21.73 26.01 4.38
C LEU A 246 -22.08 25.97 5.87
N LEU A 247 -21.34 25.16 6.64
CA LEU A 247 -21.58 24.95 8.06
C LEU A 247 -20.34 25.34 8.86
N LYS A 248 -20.53 26.17 9.89
CA LYS A 248 -19.44 26.58 10.79
C LYS A 248 -19.06 25.49 11.79
N SER A 249 -20.01 24.64 12.16
CA SER A 249 -19.79 23.56 13.13
C SER A 249 -20.61 22.34 12.76
N MET A 250 -20.05 21.17 13.06
CA MET A 250 -20.67 19.86 12.90
C MET A 250 -20.11 18.93 13.96
N ASN A 251 -20.91 17.98 14.44
CA ASN A 251 -20.40 16.90 15.28
C ASN A 251 -19.28 16.15 14.52
N PRO A 252 -18.08 15.97 15.10
CA PRO A 252 -16.96 15.31 14.43
C PRO A 252 -17.26 13.91 13.90
N MET A 253 -18.06 13.11 14.61
CA MET A 253 -18.42 11.76 14.17
C MET A 253 -19.42 11.77 13.01
N VAL A 254 -20.30 12.78 12.95
CA VAL A 254 -21.18 12.99 11.79
C VAL A 254 -20.36 13.40 10.56
N ALA A 255 -19.41 14.32 10.72
CA ALA A 255 -18.50 14.71 9.64
C ALA A 255 -17.66 13.52 9.15
N TYR A 256 -17.11 12.74 10.09
CA TYR A 256 -16.34 11.53 9.81
C TYR A 256 -17.16 10.50 9.04
N GLN A 257 -18.40 10.24 9.48
CA GLN A 257 -19.31 9.32 8.79
C GLN A 257 -19.60 9.79 7.36
N LYS A 258 -19.87 11.08 7.16
CA LYS A 258 -20.14 11.65 5.82
C LYS A 258 -18.92 11.50 4.90
N GLY A 259 -17.73 11.89 5.38
CA GLY A 259 -16.49 11.77 4.61
C GLY A 259 -16.15 10.33 4.24
N LEU A 260 -16.24 9.39 5.19
CA LEU A 260 -16.03 7.97 4.91
C LEU A 260 -17.10 7.39 3.98
N THR A 261 -18.34 7.87 4.07
CA THR A 261 -19.39 7.47 3.13
C THR A 261 -19.01 7.89 1.71
N THR A 262 -18.50 9.10 1.51
CA THR A 262 -18.00 9.57 0.21
C THR A 262 -16.84 8.71 -0.30
N TRP A 263 -15.87 8.39 0.56
CA TRP A 263 -14.77 7.46 0.23
C TRP A 263 -15.29 6.07 -0.18
N SER A 264 -16.21 5.50 0.59
CA SER A 264 -16.74 4.17 0.34
C SER A 264 -17.48 4.07 -0.99
N LYS A 265 -18.27 5.10 -1.35
CA LYS A 265 -18.94 5.22 -2.65
C LYS A 265 -17.94 5.34 -3.78
N TRP A 266 -16.85 6.09 -3.57
CA TRP A 266 -15.80 6.21 -4.57
C TRP A 266 -15.13 4.86 -4.83
N VAL A 267 -14.77 4.11 -3.78
CA VAL A 267 -14.21 2.76 -3.89
C VAL A 267 -15.15 1.85 -4.69
N ASP A 268 -16.42 1.77 -4.27
CA ASP A 268 -17.43 0.92 -4.93
C ASP A 268 -17.63 1.25 -6.41
N SER A 269 -17.44 2.52 -6.80
CA SER A 269 -17.71 2.98 -8.17
C SER A 269 -16.47 2.99 -9.07
N ASN A 270 -15.25 2.95 -8.52
CA ASN A 270 -14.02 3.19 -9.29
C ASN A 270 -13.03 2.03 -9.26
N LEU A 271 -13.18 1.07 -8.34
CA LEU A 271 -12.23 -0.03 -8.19
C LEU A 271 -12.86 -1.38 -8.59
N ASP A 272 -12.06 -2.23 -9.22
CA ASP A 272 -12.44 -3.62 -9.53
C ASP A 272 -11.82 -4.55 -8.47
N PRO A 273 -12.63 -5.28 -7.67
CA PRO A 273 -12.12 -6.17 -6.61
C PRO A 273 -11.27 -7.34 -7.15
N ARG A 274 -11.31 -7.62 -8.45
CA ARG A 274 -10.44 -8.62 -9.09
C ARG A 274 -9.04 -8.08 -9.40
N LYS A 275 -8.89 -6.76 -9.46
CA LYS A 275 -7.62 -6.09 -9.81
C LYS A 275 -6.97 -5.40 -8.62
N THR A 276 -7.78 -4.79 -7.76
CA THR A 276 -7.30 -4.01 -6.62
C THR A 276 -7.71 -4.65 -5.32
N ARG A 277 -6.79 -4.73 -4.37
CA ARG A 277 -7.08 -5.07 -2.97
C ARG A 277 -7.18 -3.79 -2.15
N VAL A 278 -8.26 -3.65 -1.39
CA VAL A 278 -8.46 -2.51 -0.48
C VAL A 278 -8.35 -2.99 0.96
N ILE A 279 -7.53 -2.30 1.74
CA ILE A 279 -7.35 -2.49 3.17
C ILE A 279 -7.69 -1.16 3.84
N PHE A 280 -8.49 -1.19 4.91
CA PHE A 280 -8.67 -0.04 5.79
C PHE A 280 -8.07 -0.35 7.15
N ARG A 281 -7.03 0.41 7.53
CA ARG A 281 -6.39 0.35 8.83
C ARG A 281 -7.27 1.07 9.83
N SER A 282 -7.61 0.42 10.94
CA SER A 282 -8.35 1.07 12.02
C SER A 282 -7.51 2.15 12.71
N MET A 283 -8.16 2.95 13.53
CA MET A 283 -7.55 4.08 14.23
C MET A 283 -6.36 3.64 15.09
N SER A 284 -5.34 4.49 15.13
CA SER A 284 -4.23 4.39 16.07
C SER A 284 -4.62 5.00 17.40
N PRO A 285 -4.41 4.31 18.54
CA PRO A 285 -4.71 4.88 19.84
C PRO A 285 -3.73 6.02 20.16
N ARG A 286 -4.21 7.00 20.91
CA ARG A 286 -3.37 7.99 21.60
C ARG A 286 -3.24 7.53 23.05
N HIS A 287 -2.08 7.72 23.66
CA HIS A 287 -1.87 7.44 25.08
C HIS A 287 -1.76 8.78 25.82
N ASN A 288 -2.82 9.16 26.53
CA ASN A 288 -2.93 10.37 27.33
C ASN A 288 -3.14 10.01 28.82
N ARG A 289 -3.34 11.05 29.65
CA ARG A 289 -3.54 10.87 31.10
C ARG A 289 -4.78 10.02 31.42
N GLU A 290 -5.80 10.02 30.56
CA GLU A 290 -7.10 9.38 30.78
C GLU A 290 -7.12 7.92 30.31
N ASN A 291 -6.32 7.55 29.31
CA ASN A 291 -6.37 6.22 28.69
C ASN A 291 -5.06 5.41 28.72
N GLY A 292 -4.01 5.84 29.43
CA GLY A 292 -2.82 4.97 29.57
C GLY A 292 -1.56 5.54 30.20
N TRP A 293 -1.64 6.53 31.09
CA TRP A 293 -0.48 7.19 31.72
C TRP A 293 0.34 8.05 30.74
N LYS A 294 1.18 8.95 31.27
CA LYS A 294 2.16 9.69 30.44
C LYS A 294 3.04 8.65 29.71
N CYS A 295 2.83 8.47 28.41
CA CYS A 295 3.58 7.51 27.59
C CYS A 295 5.10 7.71 27.68
N TYR A 296 5.53 8.93 28.00
CA TYR A 296 6.92 9.33 28.20
C TYR A 296 7.72 8.43 29.16
N ASN A 297 7.11 7.95 30.26
CA ASN A 297 7.80 7.12 31.25
C ASN A 297 7.57 5.60 31.05
N GLN A 298 6.81 5.21 30.02
CA GLN A 298 6.43 3.81 29.82
C GLN A 298 7.46 3.06 28.98
N LYS A 299 7.93 1.92 29.52
CA LYS A 299 8.92 1.05 28.87
C LYS A 299 8.35 -0.32 28.48
N GLN A 300 7.18 -0.68 29.01
CA GLN A 300 6.55 -1.97 28.79
C GLN A 300 5.10 -1.78 28.35
N PRO A 301 4.55 -2.68 27.51
CA PRO A 301 3.12 -2.71 27.23
C PRO A 301 2.30 -2.93 28.49
N LEU A 302 1.03 -2.51 28.47
CA LEU A 302 0.09 -2.84 29.53
C LEU A 302 -0.12 -4.36 29.57
N ALA A 303 0.03 -4.96 30.75
CA ALA A 303 -0.19 -6.39 30.95
C ALA A 303 -1.68 -6.77 30.78
N PHE A 304 -2.57 -5.88 31.21
CA PHE A 304 -4.02 -6.03 31.13
C PHE A 304 -4.69 -4.68 30.89
N PHE A 305 -5.79 -4.68 30.13
CA PHE A 305 -6.64 -3.51 29.97
C PHE A 305 -7.73 -3.55 31.04
N SER A 306 -7.71 -2.59 31.96
CA SER A 306 -8.75 -2.48 32.98
C SER A 306 -10.09 -2.04 32.41
N HIS A 307 -10.09 -1.32 31.28
CA HIS A 307 -11.28 -0.87 30.55
C HIS A 307 -11.02 -0.94 29.05
N GLN A 308 -11.86 -1.66 28.30
CA GLN A 308 -11.79 -1.71 26.85
C GLN A 308 -12.46 -0.46 26.27
N HIS A 309 -11.67 0.56 25.95
CA HIS A 309 -12.19 1.76 25.30
C HIS A 309 -12.35 1.49 23.80
N VAL A 310 -13.59 1.39 23.33
CA VAL A 310 -13.91 1.32 21.90
C VAL A 310 -14.02 2.75 21.38
N PRO A 311 -13.10 3.23 20.51
CA PRO A 311 -13.20 4.59 19.99
C PRO A 311 -14.45 4.73 19.11
N GLU A 312 -15.18 5.84 19.24
CA GLU A 312 -16.41 6.09 18.47
C GLU A 312 -16.21 5.96 16.95
N GLN A 313 -15.02 6.36 16.48
CA GLN A 313 -14.60 6.22 15.08
C GLN A 313 -14.65 4.76 14.60
N LEU A 314 -14.39 3.78 15.49
CA LEU A 314 -14.43 2.37 15.12
C LEU A 314 -15.85 1.97 14.71
N LEU A 315 -16.83 2.42 15.48
CA LEU A 315 -18.24 2.11 15.26
C LEU A 315 -18.74 2.75 13.96
N VAL A 316 -18.35 4.00 13.72
CA VAL A 316 -18.65 4.70 12.46
C VAL A 316 -18.02 3.98 11.27
N LEU A 317 -16.73 3.65 11.36
CA LEU A 317 -16.02 2.92 10.31
C LEU A 317 -16.68 1.58 10.01
N GLN A 318 -16.95 0.76 11.04
CA GLN A 318 -17.65 -0.52 10.86
C GLN A 318 -19.03 -0.34 10.21
N GLY A 319 -19.77 0.71 10.58
CA GLY A 319 -21.05 1.06 9.98
C GLY A 319 -20.95 1.39 8.48
N VAL A 320 -19.90 2.09 8.06
CA VAL A 320 -19.64 2.40 6.65
C VAL A 320 -19.20 1.16 5.88
N LEU A 321 -18.22 0.40 6.41
CA LEU A 321 -17.69 -0.78 5.74
C LEU A 321 -18.75 -1.86 5.50
N ARG A 322 -19.71 -2.04 6.43
CA ARG A 322 -20.84 -2.97 6.25
C ARG A 322 -21.77 -2.62 5.09
N ARG A 323 -21.75 -1.37 4.63
CA ARG A 323 -22.59 -0.89 3.52
C ARG A 323 -21.86 -0.89 2.17
N MET A 324 -20.56 -1.20 2.17
CA MET A 324 -19.77 -1.27 0.94
C MET A 324 -20.12 -2.52 0.14
N ARG A 325 -20.14 -2.37 -1.19
CA ARG A 325 -20.24 -3.50 -2.11
C ARG A 325 -18.87 -4.12 -2.36
N PHE A 326 -17.84 -3.29 -2.40
CA PHE A 326 -16.45 -3.73 -2.40
C PHE A 326 -16.17 -4.43 -1.06
N PRO A 327 -15.44 -5.55 -1.02
CA PRO A 327 -15.08 -6.23 0.23
C PRO A 327 -13.70 -5.75 0.75
N PRO A 328 -13.61 -4.68 1.56
CA PRO A 328 -12.34 -4.25 2.13
C PRO A 328 -11.88 -5.20 3.23
N TYR A 329 -10.57 -5.41 3.33
CA TYR A 329 -9.97 -6.03 4.50
C TYR A 329 -9.84 -4.99 5.62
N THR A 330 -10.17 -5.36 6.85
CA THR A 330 -9.96 -4.51 8.02
C THR A 330 -8.72 -4.96 8.78
N GLY A 331 -7.75 -4.05 8.92
CA GLY A 331 -6.69 -4.21 9.89
C GLY A 331 -7.16 -3.64 11.21
N ALA A 332 -7.89 -4.43 12.00
CA ALA A 332 -8.26 -4.05 13.37
C ALA A 332 -7.28 -4.69 14.35
N SER A 333 -6.67 -3.90 15.22
CA SER A 333 -6.18 -4.39 16.51
C SER A 333 -7.25 -4.01 17.53
N ARG A 334 -7.78 -4.99 18.29
CA ARG A 334 -8.52 -4.63 19.51
C ARG A 334 -7.47 -4.24 20.53
N TYR A 335 -7.37 -2.94 20.77
CA TYR A 335 -6.56 -2.36 21.84
C TYR A 335 -7.25 -2.60 23.18
#